data_AF-A0A812MFI7-F1
#
_entry.id   AF-A0A812MFI7-F1
#
_cell.length_a   1.000
_cell.length_b   1.000
_cell.length_c   1.000
_cell.angle_alpha   90.00
_cell.angle_beta   90.00
_cell.angle_gamma   90.00
#
_symmetry.space_group_name_H-M   'P 1'
#
loop_
_entity.id
_entity.type
_entity.pdbx_description
1 polymer ?
#
loop_
_entity_poly.entity_id
_entity_poly.type
_entity_poly.pdbx_seq_one_letter_code
_entity_poly.pdbx_strand_id
1 'polypeptide(L)'
;TEWNWNNWRNVKFQKDGNFEAPTNDCQRGQCKWAANKGKIYVLWGQAGLHELEIVGETPTEQNQQKMQGLQMRGRRVSDGDRCSAVFQRVFDHEAAELDKDLYEILGLQEDADEADIKKVYRKLSIKYHPDKNPDEESKRKFGEIRDAYEILNDPDKKILYDTGGMEAVKKAEKGEIEKGDDARANLAVSLEDLYNGGNRKAEIERRIVCRGCRVKPDSPKCQGCNRCPNEIRLVNRQVGPGMFMQQQEEVQSQEKCKQEVAVIDAHIEKGMRDGESLTFPRMTDQRPGMIPGSMILTLKVAKHPEFERRGDDLHMNTKVTLREALLGWTKTVRHMDGHTVEIGTDSVTKPFQVIKVRGEGMPLRDDPSAFGDLYVKVEVMFPRALSGSQQDQIASIFS
;
A
#
# COMPACT_ATOMS: atom_id res chain seq x y z
N THR A 1 -14.04 -16.08 -32.99
CA THR A 1 -15.21 -16.64 -32.26
C THR A 1 -14.90 -18.08 -31.87
N GLU A 2 -15.39 -18.53 -30.71
CA GLU A 2 -15.22 -19.91 -30.24
C GLU A 2 -16.51 -20.71 -30.41
N TRP A 3 -16.38 -21.92 -30.94
CA TRP A 3 -17.49 -22.79 -31.34
C TRP A 3 -17.24 -24.20 -30.85
N ASN A 4 -18.29 -24.91 -30.45
CA ASN A 4 -18.22 -26.33 -30.15
C ASN A 4 -18.56 -27.14 -31.41
N TRP A 5 -17.58 -27.88 -31.92
CA TRP A 5 -17.69 -28.71 -33.09
C TRP A 5 -18.14 -30.13 -32.74
N ASN A 6 -19.23 -30.58 -33.35
CA ASN A 6 -19.84 -31.91 -33.20
C ASN A 6 -20.07 -32.32 -31.73
N ASN A 7 -20.31 -31.38 -30.82
CA ASN A 7 -20.42 -31.64 -29.37
C ASN A 7 -19.20 -32.35 -28.76
N TRP A 8 -18.04 -32.27 -29.42
CA TRP A 8 -16.86 -33.01 -29.00
C TRP A 8 -15.67 -32.12 -28.65
N ARG A 9 -15.46 -31.03 -29.40
CA ARG A 9 -14.28 -30.18 -29.20
C ARG A 9 -14.53 -28.73 -29.58
N ASN A 10 -13.81 -27.84 -28.91
CA ASN A 10 -13.86 -26.42 -29.24
C ASN A 10 -12.92 -26.08 -30.40
N VAL A 11 -13.39 -25.22 -31.28
CA VAL A 11 -12.66 -24.70 -32.45
C VAL A 11 -12.80 -23.18 -32.49
N LYS A 12 -11.84 -22.50 -33.12
CA LYS A 12 -11.84 -21.03 -33.19
C LYS A 12 -11.71 -20.56 -34.62
N PHE A 13 -12.54 -19.58 -34.96
CA PHE A 13 -12.48 -18.86 -36.24
C PHE A 13 -11.87 -17.48 -35.99
N GLN A 14 -10.75 -17.19 -36.65
CA GLN A 14 -10.06 -15.89 -36.58
C GLN A 14 -10.39 -15.02 -37.79
N LYS A 15 -10.34 -13.69 -37.62
CA LYS A 15 -10.73 -12.72 -38.67
C LYS A 15 -9.82 -12.76 -39.91
N ASP A 16 -8.59 -13.21 -39.75
CA ASP A 16 -7.58 -13.37 -40.81
C ASP A 16 -7.76 -14.64 -41.66
N GLY A 17 -8.82 -15.40 -41.42
CA GLY A 17 -9.11 -16.66 -42.12
C GLY A 17 -8.42 -17.88 -41.52
N ASN A 18 -7.76 -17.77 -40.37
CA ASN A 18 -7.23 -18.93 -39.64
C ASN A 18 -8.34 -19.68 -38.89
N PHE A 19 -8.25 -21.02 -38.93
CA PHE A 19 -9.13 -21.93 -38.18
C PHE A 19 -8.30 -22.75 -37.21
N GLU A 20 -8.49 -22.56 -35.91
CA GLU A 20 -7.78 -23.32 -34.88
C GLU A 20 -8.64 -24.48 -34.38
N ALA A 21 -8.04 -25.66 -34.29
CA ALA A 21 -8.61 -26.83 -33.67
C ALA A 21 -7.53 -27.62 -32.93
N PRO A 22 -7.89 -28.43 -31.90
CA PRO A 22 -6.95 -29.28 -31.15
C PRO A 22 -6.55 -30.52 -31.98
N THR A 23 -5.97 -30.28 -33.15
CA THR A 23 -5.46 -31.30 -34.08
C THR A 23 -4.11 -30.84 -34.62
N ASN A 24 -3.16 -31.77 -34.74
CA ASN A 24 -1.78 -31.47 -35.15
C ASN A 24 -1.68 -30.71 -36.47
N ASP A 25 -2.57 -30.97 -37.43
CA ASP A 25 -2.58 -30.28 -38.73
C ASP A 25 -2.90 -28.78 -38.58
N CYS A 26 -3.88 -28.45 -37.74
CA CYS A 26 -4.26 -27.05 -37.50
C CYS A 26 -3.19 -26.30 -36.69
N GLN A 27 -2.49 -26.98 -35.77
CA GLN A 27 -1.36 -26.40 -35.04
C GLN A 27 -0.16 -26.09 -35.96
N ARG A 28 -0.08 -26.72 -37.14
CA ARG A 28 0.92 -26.42 -38.19
C ARG A 28 0.43 -25.37 -39.20
N GLY A 29 -0.69 -24.69 -38.93
CA GLY A 29 -1.23 -23.62 -39.78
C GLY A 29 -1.93 -24.11 -41.06
N GLN A 30 -2.24 -25.41 -41.17
CA GLN A 30 -2.84 -26.00 -42.36
C GLN A 30 -4.38 -25.91 -42.38
N CYS A 31 -4.96 -25.15 -41.46
CA CYS A 31 -6.40 -25.01 -41.33
C CYS A 31 -6.84 -23.57 -41.56
N LYS A 32 -7.79 -23.40 -42.48
CA LYS A 32 -8.27 -22.10 -42.94
C LYS A 32 -9.79 -22.09 -43.03
N TRP A 33 -10.38 -20.92 -42.96
CA TRP A 33 -11.79 -20.75 -43.25
C TRP A 33 -12.05 -19.50 -44.10
N ALA A 34 -13.17 -19.52 -44.81
CA ALA A 34 -13.69 -18.39 -45.55
C ALA A 34 -15.22 -18.42 -45.51
N ALA A 35 -15.86 -17.28 -45.74
CA ALA A 35 -17.31 -17.21 -45.88
C ALA A 35 -17.69 -16.46 -47.15
N ASN A 36 -18.72 -16.93 -47.84
CA ASN A 36 -19.25 -16.31 -49.05
C ASN A 36 -20.75 -16.57 -49.18
N LYS A 37 -21.56 -15.52 -49.37
CA LYS A 37 -23.02 -15.60 -49.60
C LYS A 37 -23.77 -16.52 -48.61
N GLY A 38 -23.49 -16.39 -47.31
CA GLY A 38 -24.16 -17.15 -46.24
C GLY A 38 -23.61 -18.56 -46.01
N LYS A 39 -22.63 -19.00 -46.82
CA LYS A 39 -21.92 -20.27 -46.65
C LYS A 39 -20.55 -20.06 -46.04
N ILE A 40 -20.11 -21.03 -45.25
CA ILE A 40 -18.84 -21.04 -44.53
C ILE A 40 -18.06 -22.28 -44.96
N TYR A 41 -16.85 -22.06 -45.42
CA TYR A 41 -15.94 -23.09 -45.89
C TYR A 41 -14.81 -23.24 -44.87
N VAL A 42 -14.57 -24.46 -44.41
CA VAL A 42 -13.49 -24.79 -43.45
C VAL A 42 -12.60 -25.86 -44.06
N LEU A 43 -11.37 -25.49 -44.37
CA LEU A 43 -10.31 -26.43 -44.71
C LEU A 43 -9.69 -26.94 -43.42
N TRP A 44 -9.89 -28.22 -43.11
CA TRP A 44 -9.41 -28.83 -41.87
C TRP A 44 -8.27 -29.80 -42.15
N GLY A 45 -7.09 -29.28 -42.48
CA GLY A 45 -5.88 -30.11 -42.67
C GLY A 45 -6.13 -31.33 -43.56
N GLN A 46 -5.79 -32.51 -43.07
CA GLN A 46 -6.01 -33.77 -43.79
C GLN A 46 -7.48 -34.21 -43.88
N ALA A 47 -8.35 -33.71 -42.98
CA ALA A 47 -9.77 -34.01 -43.02
C ALA A 47 -10.49 -33.28 -44.16
N GLY A 48 -9.82 -32.35 -44.87
CA GLY A 48 -10.33 -31.75 -46.09
C GLY A 48 -11.36 -30.64 -45.87
N LEU A 49 -12.06 -30.29 -46.95
CA LEU A 49 -12.96 -29.14 -47.00
C LEU A 49 -14.35 -29.49 -46.44
N HIS A 50 -14.85 -28.64 -45.55
CA HIS A 50 -16.20 -28.69 -45.00
C HIS A 50 -16.97 -27.45 -45.43
N GLU A 51 -18.24 -27.65 -45.78
CA GLU A 51 -19.16 -26.59 -46.16
C GLU A 51 -20.29 -26.53 -45.14
N LEU A 52 -20.46 -25.39 -44.48
CA LEU A 52 -21.45 -25.15 -43.44
C LEU A 52 -22.34 -23.93 -43.77
N GLU A 53 -23.53 -23.95 -43.22
CA GLU A 53 -24.52 -22.87 -43.29
C GLU A 53 -25.05 -22.56 -41.89
N ILE A 54 -25.40 -21.30 -41.65
CA ILE A 54 -26.00 -20.86 -40.39
C ILE A 54 -27.46 -21.32 -40.34
N VAL A 55 -27.85 -21.91 -39.22
CA VAL A 55 -29.23 -22.34 -38.97
C VAL A 55 -29.96 -21.20 -38.26
N GLY A 56 -30.91 -20.57 -38.96
CA GLY A 56 -31.73 -19.47 -38.45
C GLY A 56 -31.34 -18.10 -39.01
N GLU A 57 -31.86 -17.03 -38.40
CA GLU A 57 -31.57 -15.65 -38.81
C GLU A 57 -30.14 -15.27 -38.42
N THR A 58 -29.42 -14.62 -39.33
CA THR A 58 -28.10 -14.06 -39.06
C THR A 58 -28.26 -12.80 -38.19
N PRO A 59 -27.69 -12.77 -36.96
CA PRO A 59 -27.79 -11.59 -36.10
C PRO A 59 -27.14 -10.38 -36.75
N THR A 60 -27.81 -9.23 -36.74
CA THR A 60 -27.37 -8.01 -37.45
C THR A 60 -26.31 -7.17 -36.72
N GLU A 61 -26.00 -7.44 -35.45
CA GLU A 61 -24.99 -6.67 -34.70
C GLU A 61 -24.28 -7.51 -33.62
N GLN A 62 -23.09 -7.05 -33.20
CA GLN A 62 -22.08 -7.69 -32.32
C GLN A 62 -22.53 -8.01 -30.87
N ASN A 63 -23.83 -8.12 -30.60
CA ASN A 63 -24.33 -8.36 -29.26
C ASN A 63 -24.20 -9.86 -28.87
N GLN A 64 -23.29 -10.18 -27.94
CA GLN A 64 -23.02 -11.55 -27.47
C GLN A 64 -24.27 -12.32 -27.02
N GLN A 65 -25.25 -11.65 -26.41
CA GLN A 65 -26.50 -12.26 -25.95
C GLN A 65 -27.38 -12.75 -27.11
N LYS A 66 -27.28 -12.14 -28.30
CA LYS A 66 -28.00 -12.56 -29.51
C LYS A 66 -27.29 -13.68 -30.28
N MET A 67 -26.02 -13.93 -30.00
CA MET A 67 -25.22 -14.98 -30.64
C MET A 67 -25.30 -16.32 -29.88
N GLN A 68 -25.70 -16.30 -28.62
CA GLN A 68 -25.79 -17.49 -27.78
C GLN A 68 -26.83 -18.48 -28.34
N GLY A 69 -26.38 -19.70 -28.65
CA GLY A 69 -27.23 -20.74 -29.26
C GLY A 69 -27.24 -20.76 -30.80
N LEU A 70 -26.52 -19.86 -31.47
CA LEU A 70 -26.36 -19.89 -32.93
C LEU A 70 -25.72 -21.22 -33.37
N GLN A 71 -26.32 -21.89 -34.36
CA GLN A 71 -25.82 -23.17 -34.87
C GLN A 71 -25.40 -23.04 -36.32
N MET A 72 -24.32 -23.72 -36.68
CA MET A 72 -23.92 -23.99 -38.05
C MET A 72 -24.07 -25.48 -38.30
N ARG A 73 -24.57 -25.86 -39.48
CA ARG A 73 -24.65 -27.25 -39.91
C ARG A 73 -24.14 -27.38 -41.32
N GLY A 74 -23.52 -28.51 -41.61
CA GLY A 74 -22.82 -28.70 -42.85
C GLY A 74 -22.43 -30.14 -43.09
N ARG A 75 -21.60 -30.32 -44.12
CA ARG A 75 -21.02 -31.61 -44.47
C ARG A 75 -19.62 -31.46 -45.02
N ARG A 76 -18.81 -32.51 -44.86
CA ARG A 76 -17.53 -32.64 -45.52
C ARG A 76 -17.74 -32.91 -47.00
N VAL A 77 -16.99 -32.21 -47.86
CA VAL A 77 -17.18 -32.25 -49.32
C VAL A 77 -16.76 -33.59 -49.92
N SER A 78 -15.77 -34.27 -49.33
CA SER A 78 -15.20 -35.51 -49.89
C SER A 78 -16.11 -36.73 -49.76
N ASP A 79 -16.83 -36.87 -48.64
CA ASP A 79 -17.61 -38.09 -48.32
C ASP A 79 -19.00 -37.80 -47.74
N GLY A 80 -19.36 -36.53 -47.56
CA GLY A 80 -20.67 -36.15 -47.06
C GLY A 80 -20.83 -36.28 -45.54
N ASP A 81 -19.76 -36.53 -44.78
CA ASP A 81 -19.83 -36.64 -43.32
C ASP A 81 -20.41 -35.36 -42.71
N ARG A 82 -21.45 -35.51 -41.89
CA ARG A 82 -22.16 -34.38 -41.29
C ARG A 82 -21.31 -33.70 -40.24
N CYS A 83 -21.33 -32.36 -40.24
CA CYS A 83 -20.72 -31.55 -39.20
C CYS A 83 -21.68 -30.48 -38.68
N SER A 84 -21.48 -30.10 -37.43
CA SER A 84 -22.22 -29.04 -36.77
C SER A 84 -21.29 -28.25 -35.86
N ALA A 85 -21.49 -26.94 -35.77
CA ALA A 85 -20.79 -26.09 -34.82
C ALA A 85 -21.81 -25.25 -34.05
N VAL A 86 -21.73 -25.27 -32.73
CA VAL A 86 -22.59 -24.44 -31.87
C VAL A 86 -21.77 -23.29 -31.31
N PHE A 87 -22.24 -22.07 -31.48
CA PHE A 87 -21.57 -20.90 -30.95
C PHE A 87 -21.48 -20.99 -29.43
N GLN A 88 -20.27 -20.82 -28.90
CA GLN A 88 -20.07 -20.73 -27.45
C GLN A 88 -19.95 -19.28 -27.00
N ARG A 89 -19.02 -18.52 -27.62
CA ARG A 89 -18.77 -17.12 -27.25
C ARG A 89 -18.05 -16.35 -28.35
N VAL A 90 -18.22 -15.03 -28.36
CA VAL A 90 -17.36 -14.16 -29.16
C VAL A 90 -15.98 -14.26 -28.55
N PHE A 91 -14.97 -14.40 -29.40
CA PHE A 91 -13.61 -14.15 -28.96
C PHE A 91 -13.52 -12.63 -28.94
N ASP A 92 -14.00 -12.02 -27.86
CA ASP A 92 -13.55 -10.68 -27.54
C ASP A 92 -12.04 -10.81 -27.37
N HIS A 93 -11.30 -9.84 -27.85
CA HIS A 93 -9.84 -9.78 -27.71
C HIS A 93 -9.36 -9.69 -26.24
N GLU A 94 -10.10 -10.22 -25.26
CA GLU A 94 -9.75 -10.20 -23.84
C GLU A 94 -8.84 -11.36 -23.39
N ALA A 95 -8.51 -12.31 -24.27
CA ALA A 95 -7.69 -13.47 -23.90
C ALA A 95 -6.47 -13.71 -24.83
N ALA A 96 -6.13 -12.74 -25.67
CA ALA A 96 -4.84 -12.69 -26.35
C ALA A 96 -4.07 -11.46 -25.84
N GLU A 97 -3.24 -11.74 -24.83
CA GLU A 97 -2.05 -10.98 -24.45
C GLU A 97 -2.27 -9.61 -23.77
N LEU A 98 -1.72 -9.49 -22.56
CA LEU A 98 -0.89 -8.38 -22.09
C LEU A 98 -0.67 -7.26 -23.16
N ASP A 99 -0.63 -5.96 -22.87
CA ASP A 99 0.39 -5.43 -21.97
C ASP A 99 0.35 -3.88 -21.94
N LYS A 100 -0.82 -3.24 -22.07
CA LYS A 100 -0.87 -1.80 -21.79
C LYS A 100 -0.90 -1.61 -20.29
N ASP A 101 0.28 -1.38 -19.79
CA ASP A 101 0.54 -0.88 -18.47
C ASP A 101 -0.43 0.29 -18.13
N LEU A 102 -1.07 0.26 -16.96
CA LEU A 102 -2.06 1.27 -16.58
C LEU A 102 -1.43 2.68 -16.52
N TYR A 103 -0.14 2.77 -16.17
CA TYR A 103 0.60 4.02 -16.22
C TYR A 103 0.83 4.46 -17.67
N GLU A 104 1.14 3.54 -18.59
CA GLU A 104 1.23 3.87 -20.03
C GLU A 104 -0.10 4.34 -20.62
N ILE A 105 -1.24 3.78 -20.19
CA ILE A 105 -2.59 4.22 -20.60
C ILE A 105 -2.81 5.69 -20.20
N LEU A 106 -2.39 6.06 -18.99
CA LEU A 106 -2.47 7.44 -18.51
C LEU A 106 -1.31 8.32 -19.02
N GLY A 107 -0.25 7.74 -19.57
CA GLY A 107 0.98 8.45 -19.93
C GLY A 107 1.76 8.95 -18.71
N LEU A 108 1.77 8.16 -17.63
CA LEU A 108 2.47 8.39 -16.38
C LEU A 108 3.70 7.51 -16.24
N GLN A 109 4.60 7.89 -15.34
CA GLN A 109 5.67 7.03 -14.84
C GLN A 109 5.12 6.16 -13.68
N GLU A 110 5.80 5.05 -13.39
CA GLU A 110 5.37 4.08 -12.37
C GLU A 110 5.46 4.63 -10.93
N ASP A 111 6.27 5.68 -10.72
CA ASP A 111 6.45 6.40 -9.46
C ASP A 111 5.50 7.59 -9.30
N ALA A 112 4.56 7.78 -10.23
CA ALA A 112 3.58 8.87 -10.16
C ALA A 112 2.77 8.83 -8.86
N ASP A 113 2.66 9.98 -8.21
CA ASP A 113 1.88 10.15 -7.00
C ASP A 113 0.37 10.28 -7.31
N GLU A 114 -0.45 10.25 -6.25
CA GLU A 114 -1.90 10.36 -6.37
C GLU A 114 -2.34 11.69 -7.02
N ALA A 115 -1.60 12.77 -6.79
CA ALA A 115 -1.93 14.09 -7.32
C ALA A 115 -1.71 14.13 -8.84
N ASP A 116 -0.62 13.53 -9.33
CA ASP A 116 -0.31 13.38 -10.74
C ASP A 116 -1.33 12.50 -11.46
N ILE A 117 -1.70 11.35 -10.86
CA ILE A 117 -2.74 10.46 -11.37
C ILE A 117 -4.06 11.22 -11.57
N LYS A 118 -4.51 11.94 -10.54
CA LYS A 118 -5.76 12.73 -10.60
C LYS A 118 -5.70 13.84 -11.65
N LYS A 119 -4.58 14.55 -11.74
CA LYS A 119 -4.38 15.65 -12.68
C LYS A 119 -4.44 15.17 -14.13
N VAL A 120 -3.75 14.07 -14.43
CA VAL A 120 -3.71 13.48 -15.77
C VAL A 120 -5.06 12.90 -16.15
N TYR A 121 -5.74 12.18 -15.24
CA TYR A 121 -7.09 11.68 -15.47
C TYR A 121 -8.07 12.79 -15.84
N ARG A 122 -8.08 13.91 -15.11
CA ARG A 122 -8.95 15.07 -15.43
C ARG A 122 -8.68 15.60 -16.84
N LYS A 123 -7.42 15.76 -17.22
CA LYS A 123 -7.01 16.25 -18.54
C LYS A 123 -7.47 15.31 -19.66
N LEU A 124 -7.24 14.01 -19.50
CA LEU A 124 -7.58 12.99 -20.50
C LEU A 124 -9.09 12.77 -20.60
N SER A 125 -9.80 12.79 -19.48
CA SER A 125 -11.26 12.66 -19.44
C SER A 125 -11.97 13.79 -20.19
N ILE A 126 -11.50 15.04 -20.05
CA ILE A 126 -12.04 16.17 -20.83
C ILE A 126 -11.74 16.01 -22.32
N LYS A 127 -10.53 15.53 -22.65
CA LYS A 127 -10.07 15.37 -24.04
C LYS A 127 -10.87 14.31 -24.79
N TYR A 128 -11.23 13.20 -24.14
CA TYR A 128 -11.92 12.06 -24.77
C TYR A 128 -13.39 11.91 -24.34
N HIS A 129 -13.97 12.96 -23.73
CA HIS A 129 -15.35 12.89 -23.25
C HIS A 129 -16.34 12.61 -24.40
N PRO A 130 -17.27 11.64 -24.26
CA PRO A 130 -18.21 11.27 -25.32
C PRO A 130 -19.06 12.44 -25.86
N ASP A 131 -19.45 13.38 -24.99
CA ASP A 131 -20.23 14.56 -25.40
C ASP A 131 -19.46 15.50 -26.34
N LYS A 132 -18.14 15.59 -26.18
CA LYS A 132 -17.29 16.46 -27.01
C LYS A 132 -16.74 15.73 -28.23
N ASN A 133 -16.55 14.42 -28.12
CA ASN A 133 -15.98 13.55 -29.15
C ASN A 133 -16.78 12.25 -29.20
N PRO A 134 -17.86 12.19 -29.99
CA PRO A 134 -18.76 11.04 -30.03
C PRO A 134 -18.24 9.88 -30.89
N ASP A 135 -16.98 9.92 -31.34
CA ASP A 135 -16.36 8.87 -32.13
C ASP A 135 -16.01 7.63 -31.29
N GLU A 136 -16.05 6.45 -31.94
CA GLU A 136 -15.81 5.17 -31.26
C GLU A 136 -14.39 5.04 -30.69
N GLU A 137 -13.41 5.75 -31.26
CA GLU A 137 -12.04 5.73 -30.75
C GLU A 137 -11.93 6.50 -29.42
N SER A 138 -12.53 7.69 -29.33
CA SER A 138 -12.61 8.49 -28.11
C SER A 138 -13.38 7.78 -27.01
N LYS A 139 -14.52 7.14 -27.33
CA LYS A 139 -15.27 6.31 -26.36
C LYS A 139 -14.41 5.18 -25.81
N ARG A 140 -13.69 4.46 -26.67
CA ARG A 140 -12.79 3.38 -26.25
C ARG A 140 -11.66 3.89 -25.35
N LYS A 141 -10.99 4.97 -25.75
CA LYS A 141 -9.92 5.60 -24.94
C LYS A 141 -10.45 6.09 -23.59
N PHE A 142 -11.64 6.68 -23.57
CA PHE A 142 -12.28 7.14 -22.35
C PHE A 142 -12.54 5.98 -21.38
N GLY A 143 -13.00 4.83 -21.89
CA GLY A 143 -13.12 3.59 -21.12
C GLY A 143 -11.78 3.14 -20.52
N GLU A 144 -10.74 3.01 -21.37
CA GLU A 144 -9.38 2.62 -20.93
C GLU A 144 -8.83 3.56 -19.83
N ILE A 145 -9.00 4.87 -20.00
CA ILE A 145 -8.56 5.90 -19.04
C ILE A 145 -9.33 5.79 -17.72
N ARG A 146 -10.64 5.59 -17.78
CA ARG A 146 -11.48 5.44 -16.59
C ARG A 146 -11.08 4.20 -15.79
N ASP A 147 -10.92 3.08 -16.46
CA ASP A 147 -10.62 1.81 -15.80
C ASP A 147 -9.19 1.84 -15.19
N ALA A 148 -8.22 2.43 -15.89
CA ALA A 148 -6.88 2.67 -15.34
C ALA A 148 -6.92 3.59 -14.11
N TYR A 149 -7.71 4.68 -14.16
CA TYR A 149 -7.86 5.57 -13.02
C TYR A 149 -8.51 4.90 -11.82
N GLU A 150 -9.54 4.07 -12.02
CA GLU A 150 -10.21 3.36 -10.93
C GLU A 150 -9.23 2.50 -10.12
N ILE A 151 -8.32 1.82 -10.79
CA ILE A 151 -7.32 0.95 -10.15
C ILE A 151 -6.19 1.78 -9.54
N LEU A 152 -5.63 2.75 -10.26
CA LEU A 152 -4.46 3.51 -9.80
C LEU A 152 -4.80 4.56 -8.73
N ASN A 153 -6.06 5.02 -8.65
CA ASN A 153 -6.49 5.98 -7.64
C ASN A 153 -6.81 5.33 -6.29
N ASP A 154 -7.15 4.04 -6.26
CA ASP A 154 -7.34 3.31 -5.02
C ASP A 154 -5.99 2.79 -4.49
N PRO A 155 -5.55 3.15 -3.27
CA PRO A 155 -4.24 2.77 -2.76
C PRO A 155 -4.02 1.26 -2.67
N ASP A 156 -5.06 0.49 -2.34
CA ASP A 156 -4.97 -0.95 -2.18
C ASP A 156 -4.92 -1.64 -3.55
N LYS A 157 -5.81 -1.25 -4.48
CA LYS A 157 -5.79 -1.75 -5.88
C LYS A 157 -4.48 -1.38 -6.60
N LYS A 158 -3.97 -0.16 -6.38
CA LYS A 158 -2.68 0.28 -6.96
C LYS A 158 -1.54 -0.61 -6.49
N ILE A 159 -1.43 -0.88 -5.18
CA ILE A 159 -0.37 -1.77 -4.66
C ILE A 159 -0.52 -3.18 -5.20
N LEU A 160 -1.73 -3.72 -5.26
CA LEU A 160 -1.97 -5.04 -5.84
C LEU A 160 -1.55 -5.09 -7.31
N TYR A 161 -1.87 -4.04 -8.07
CA TYR A 161 -1.44 -3.91 -9.46
C TYR A 161 0.09 -3.80 -9.59
N ASP A 162 0.74 -3.01 -8.73
CA ASP A 162 2.19 -2.80 -8.76
C ASP A 162 2.97 -4.05 -8.34
N THR A 163 2.43 -4.85 -7.42
CA THR A 163 3.08 -6.04 -6.85
C THR A 163 2.73 -7.35 -7.55
N GLY A 164 1.57 -7.44 -8.21
CA GLY A 164 1.04 -8.68 -8.79
C GLY A 164 0.22 -8.51 -10.07
N GLY A 165 0.21 -7.31 -10.65
CA GLY A 165 -0.46 -7.01 -11.92
C GLY A 165 -1.99 -7.10 -11.84
N MET A 166 -2.63 -7.15 -13.02
CA MET A 166 -4.09 -7.26 -13.12
C MET A 166 -4.65 -8.55 -12.53
N GLU A 167 -3.85 -9.61 -12.43
CA GLU A 167 -4.26 -10.86 -11.79
C GLU A 167 -4.55 -10.65 -10.31
N ALA A 168 -3.69 -9.91 -9.60
CA ALA A 168 -3.88 -9.60 -8.18
C ALA A 168 -5.10 -8.71 -7.94
N VAL A 169 -5.33 -7.70 -8.79
CA VAL A 169 -6.52 -6.84 -8.72
C VAL A 169 -7.81 -7.67 -8.91
N LYS A 170 -7.84 -8.56 -9.91
CA LYS A 170 -9.00 -9.43 -10.18
C LYS A 170 -9.28 -10.42 -9.04
N LYS A 171 -8.25 -10.91 -8.35
CA LYS A 171 -8.41 -11.73 -7.14
C LYS A 171 -9.03 -10.91 -6.00
N ALA A 172 -8.54 -9.70 -5.80
CA ALA A 172 -9.07 -8.80 -4.78
C ALA A 172 -10.55 -8.44 -5.02
N GLU A 173 -10.96 -8.22 -6.27
CA GLU A 173 -12.36 -7.97 -6.63
C GLU A 173 -13.28 -9.16 -6.35
N LYS A 174 -12.73 -10.39 -6.33
CA LYS A 174 -13.45 -11.60 -5.92
C LYS A 174 -13.46 -11.81 -4.40
N GLY A 175 -12.87 -10.89 -3.63
CA GLY A 175 -12.74 -10.98 -2.17
C GLY A 175 -11.56 -11.82 -1.70
N GLU A 176 -10.71 -12.30 -2.60
CA GLU A 176 -9.48 -13.06 -2.29
C GLU A 176 -8.33 -12.08 -2.01
N ILE A 177 -8.46 -11.27 -0.95
CA ILE A 177 -7.44 -10.28 -0.55
C ILE A 177 -6.59 -10.85 0.57
N GLU A 178 -5.30 -11.02 0.29
CA GLU A 178 -4.31 -11.34 1.31
C GLU A 178 -3.64 -10.06 1.81
N LYS A 179 -3.64 -9.86 3.13
CA LYS A 179 -2.98 -8.74 3.81
C LYS A 179 -1.74 -9.23 4.55
N GLY A 180 -0.68 -8.44 4.50
CA GLY A 180 0.54 -8.66 5.27
C GLY A 180 0.34 -8.30 6.74
N ASP A 181 1.22 -8.83 7.58
CA ASP A 181 1.23 -8.58 9.02
C ASP A 181 1.63 -7.13 9.33
N ASP A 182 1.06 -6.56 10.39
CA ASP A 182 1.49 -5.27 10.92
C ASP A 182 2.86 -5.37 11.61
N ALA A 183 3.67 -4.33 11.48
CA ALA A 183 4.96 -4.21 12.16
C ALA A 183 4.90 -3.14 13.26
N ARG A 184 5.70 -3.34 14.32
CA ARG A 184 5.77 -2.41 15.46
C ARG A 184 7.22 -1.99 15.70
N ALA A 185 7.44 -0.69 15.89
CA ALA A 185 8.75 -0.15 16.28
C ALA A 185 8.59 1.01 17.25
N ASN A 186 9.66 1.33 17.97
CA ASN A 186 9.69 2.47 18.87
C ASN A 186 10.26 3.69 18.15
N LEU A 187 9.59 4.84 18.28
CA LEU A 187 10.09 6.14 17.85
C LEU A 187 10.62 6.89 19.07
N ALA A 188 11.94 7.07 19.13
CA ALA A 188 12.56 7.86 20.19
C ALA A 188 12.22 9.35 20.00
N VAL A 189 11.56 9.93 20.99
CA VAL A 189 11.14 11.34 21.02
C VAL A 189 11.69 12.01 22.27
N SER A 190 11.99 13.31 22.20
CA SER A 190 12.40 14.08 23.36
C SER A 190 11.17 14.65 24.09
N LEU A 191 11.37 15.15 25.30
CA LEU A 191 10.27 15.77 26.05
C LEU A 191 9.84 17.10 25.40
N GLU A 192 10.79 17.79 24.77
CA GLU A 192 10.59 19.01 23.99
C GLU A 192 9.75 18.77 22.74
N ASP A 193 9.93 17.61 22.06
CA ASP A 193 9.08 17.22 20.92
C ASP A 193 7.61 17.13 21.37
N LEU A 194 7.36 16.57 22.56
CA LEU A 194 6.01 16.43 23.11
C LEU A 194 5.43 17.75 23.66
N TYR A 195 6.30 18.66 24.11
CA TYR A 195 5.90 19.97 24.62
C TYR A 195 5.55 20.93 23.49
N ASN A 196 6.44 21.03 22.49
CA ASN A 196 6.28 21.97 21.37
C ASN A 196 5.41 21.41 20.25
N GLY A 197 5.29 20.08 20.16
CA GLY A 197 4.77 19.41 18.97
C GLY A 197 5.70 19.58 17.78
N GLY A 198 5.38 18.93 16.67
CA GLY A 198 6.13 19.06 15.43
C GLY A 198 6.10 17.80 14.58
N ASN A 199 6.98 17.74 13.58
CA ASN A 199 7.13 16.57 12.72
C ASN A 199 8.49 15.92 13.00
N ARG A 200 8.48 14.60 13.22
CA ARG A 200 9.70 13.80 13.35
C ARG A 200 9.79 12.83 12.20
N LYS A 201 10.92 12.86 11.50
CA LYS A 201 11.23 11.91 10.44
C LYS A 201 11.70 10.61 11.04
N ALA A 202 11.06 9.52 10.64
CA ALA A 202 11.47 8.16 10.95
C ALA A 202 11.86 7.46 9.65
N GLU A 203 13.04 6.87 9.61
CA GLU A 203 13.49 6.07 8.48
C GLU A 203 13.17 4.60 8.76
N ILE A 204 12.48 3.96 7.82
CA ILE A 204 12.11 2.55 7.90
C ILE A 204 12.65 1.85 6.67
N GLU A 205 13.40 0.78 6.92
CA GLU A 205 13.81 -0.14 5.88
C GLU A 205 12.68 -1.13 5.62
N ARG A 206 12.26 -1.24 4.36
CA ARG A 206 11.24 -2.19 3.92
C ARG A 206 11.61 -2.81 2.58
N ARG A 207 11.14 -4.03 2.36
CA ARG A 207 11.20 -4.66 1.04
C ARG A 207 10.07 -4.14 0.16
N ILE A 208 10.40 -3.77 -1.08
CA ILE A 208 9.43 -3.44 -2.13
C ILE A 208 9.53 -4.44 -3.29
N VAL A 209 8.40 -4.71 -3.96
CA VAL A 209 8.37 -5.52 -5.18
C VAL A 209 8.78 -4.63 -6.36
N CYS A 210 9.76 -5.09 -7.13
CA CYS A 210 10.27 -4.40 -8.30
C CYS A 210 9.39 -4.69 -9.52
N ARG A 211 8.45 -3.79 -9.77
CA ARG A 211 7.50 -3.85 -10.89
C ARG A 211 8.20 -4.02 -12.25
N GLY A 212 7.74 -5.00 -13.02
CA GLY A 212 8.22 -5.26 -14.40
C GLY A 212 9.60 -5.92 -14.50
N CYS A 213 10.31 -6.14 -13.39
CA CYS A 213 11.66 -6.74 -13.40
C CYS A 213 11.67 -8.26 -13.63
N ARG A 214 10.50 -8.90 -13.56
CA ARG A 214 10.29 -10.28 -14.03
C ARG A 214 10.36 -10.38 -15.56
N VAL A 215 9.83 -9.38 -16.28
CA VAL A 215 9.76 -9.37 -17.75
C VAL A 215 11.00 -8.72 -18.37
N LYS A 216 11.45 -7.59 -17.81
CA LYS A 216 12.60 -6.81 -18.31
C LYS A 216 13.69 -6.67 -17.22
N PRO A 217 14.42 -7.74 -16.88
CA PRO A 217 15.36 -7.75 -15.76
C PRO A 217 16.57 -6.82 -15.95
N ASP A 218 16.93 -6.51 -17.21
CA ASP A 218 18.11 -5.70 -17.54
C ASP A 218 17.82 -4.20 -17.58
N SER A 219 16.59 -3.78 -17.27
CA SER A 219 16.25 -2.36 -17.20
C SER A 219 17.01 -1.68 -16.05
N PRO A 220 17.47 -0.41 -16.20
CA PRO A 220 18.17 0.31 -15.14
C PRO A 220 17.42 0.33 -13.79
N LYS A 221 16.08 0.38 -13.81
CA LYS A 221 15.23 0.35 -12.60
C LYS A 221 15.32 -0.95 -11.80
N CYS A 222 15.74 -2.03 -12.45
CA CYS A 222 15.87 -3.37 -11.88
C CYS A 222 17.25 -3.63 -11.27
N GLN A 223 18.16 -2.67 -11.35
CA GLN A 223 19.46 -2.76 -10.68
C GLN A 223 19.26 -2.89 -9.17
N GLY A 224 19.86 -3.92 -8.56
CA GLY A 224 19.70 -4.24 -7.14
C GLY A 224 18.44 -5.02 -6.79
N CYS A 225 17.58 -5.36 -7.76
CA CYS A 225 16.42 -6.23 -7.55
C CYS A 225 16.84 -7.71 -7.61
N ASN A 226 16.64 -8.41 -6.50
CA ASN A 226 16.90 -9.85 -6.35
C ASN A 226 15.58 -10.63 -6.33
N ARG A 227 15.62 -11.96 -6.39
CA ARG A 227 14.39 -12.78 -6.29
C ARG A 227 13.68 -12.49 -4.96
N CYS A 228 12.36 -12.28 -5.00
CA CYS A 228 11.56 -12.17 -3.78
C CYS A 228 11.60 -13.48 -2.96
N PRO A 229 11.26 -13.44 -1.65
CA PRO A 229 11.04 -14.65 -0.86
C PRO A 229 9.99 -15.59 -1.47
N ASN A 230 9.99 -16.86 -1.07
CA ASN A 230 8.99 -17.83 -1.52
C ASN A 230 7.56 -17.35 -1.17
N GLU A 231 6.63 -17.65 -2.06
CA GLU A 231 5.19 -17.43 -1.87
C GLU A 231 4.54 -18.69 -1.32
N ILE A 232 3.54 -18.55 -0.44
CA ILE A 232 2.73 -19.69 0.01
C ILE A 232 1.55 -19.80 -0.95
N ARG A 233 1.36 -20.96 -1.60
CA ARG A 233 0.22 -21.22 -2.50
C ARG A 233 -0.57 -22.45 -2.06
N LEU A 234 -1.90 -22.38 -2.20
CA LEU A 234 -2.78 -23.52 -2.04
C LEU A 234 -2.70 -24.40 -3.30
N VAL A 235 -2.09 -25.58 -3.17
CA VAL A 235 -1.97 -26.56 -4.26
C VAL A 235 -2.94 -27.70 -3.99
N ASN A 236 -3.76 -28.05 -4.99
CA ASN A 236 -4.65 -29.20 -4.94
C ASN A 236 -3.82 -30.47 -5.15
N ARG A 237 -3.60 -31.24 -4.08
CA ARG A 237 -2.89 -32.52 -4.14
C ARG A 237 -3.90 -33.67 -4.12
N GLN A 238 -3.79 -34.57 -5.08
CA GLN A 238 -4.60 -35.78 -5.10
C GLN A 238 -4.11 -36.74 -4.00
N VAL A 239 -4.92 -36.95 -2.97
CA VAL A 239 -4.64 -37.87 -1.85
C VAL A 239 -5.22 -39.27 -2.07
N GLY A 240 -6.06 -39.43 -3.11
CA GLY A 240 -6.61 -40.72 -3.54
C GLY A 240 -7.40 -40.59 -4.85
N PRO A 241 -7.89 -41.70 -5.44
CA PRO A 241 -8.73 -41.65 -6.63
C PRO A 241 -9.96 -40.75 -6.40
N GLY A 242 -10.06 -39.64 -7.13
CA GLY A 242 -11.15 -38.67 -6.99
C GLY A 242 -11.13 -37.77 -5.75
N MET A 243 -10.10 -37.86 -4.87
CA MET A 243 -10.00 -37.04 -3.66
C MET A 243 -8.83 -36.04 -3.77
N PHE A 244 -9.14 -34.75 -3.77
CA PHE A 244 -8.16 -33.67 -3.76
C PHE A 244 -8.17 -32.98 -2.39
N MET A 245 -6.99 -32.72 -1.85
CA MET A 245 -6.79 -31.93 -0.64
C MET A 245 -6.02 -30.66 -0.99
N GLN A 246 -6.49 -29.52 -0.53
CA GLN A 246 -5.75 -28.26 -0.60
C GLN A 246 -4.64 -28.29 0.46
N GLN A 247 -3.38 -28.20 0.02
CA GLN A 247 -2.22 -28.11 0.90
C GLN A 247 -1.48 -26.80 0.61
N GLN A 248 -1.02 -26.10 1.65
CA GLN A 248 -0.11 -24.96 1.49
C GLN A 248 1.28 -25.47 1.12
N GLU A 249 1.83 -24.96 0.03
CA GLU A 249 3.17 -25.28 -0.46
C GLU A 249 3.94 -23.98 -0.72
N GLU A 250 5.21 -23.95 -0.35
CA GLU A 250 6.11 -22.85 -0.68
C GLU A 250 6.55 -22.95 -2.13
N VAL A 251 6.17 -21.97 -2.94
CA VAL A 251 6.53 -21.85 -4.35
C VAL A 251 7.54 -20.73 -4.50
N GLN A 252 8.56 -20.95 -5.33
CA GLN A 252 9.54 -19.89 -5.61
C GLN A 252 8.87 -18.72 -6.31
N SER A 253 9.08 -17.50 -5.80
CA SER A 253 8.52 -16.31 -6.42
C SER A 253 9.19 -16.03 -7.77
N GLN A 254 8.36 -15.65 -8.74
CA GLN A 254 8.82 -15.19 -10.06
C GLN A 254 9.11 -13.68 -10.07
N GLU A 255 8.67 -12.97 -9.03
CA GLU A 255 8.89 -11.54 -8.90
C GLU A 255 10.26 -11.23 -8.29
N LYS A 256 10.72 -10.00 -8.52
CA LYS A 256 11.96 -9.48 -7.93
C LYS A 256 11.64 -8.39 -6.92
N CYS A 257 12.48 -8.25 -5.91
CA CYS A 257 12.33 -7.35 -4.79
C CYS A 257 13.66 -6.65 -4.47
N LYS A 258 13.61 -5.47 -3.86
CA LYS A 258 14.76 -4.76 -3.30
C LYS A 258 14.40 -4.13 -1.95
N GLN A 259 15.42 -3.78 -1.17
CA GLN A 259 15.24 -2.98 0.04
C GLN A 259 15.15 -1.50 -0.33
N GLU A 260 14.24 -0.79 0.32
CA GLU A 260 14.02 0.65 0.19
C GLU A 260 13.99 1.27 1.58
N VAL A 261 14.64 2.44 1.73
CA VAL A 261 14.51 3.28 2.92
C VAL A 261 13.34 4.23 2.67
N ALA A 262 12.24 4.03 3.39
CA ALA A 262 11.09 4.91 3.36
C ALA A 262 11.17 5.91 4.53
N VAL A 263 10.99 7.20 4.24
CA VAL A 263 10.93 8.25 5.26
C VAL A 263 9.47 8.49 5.61
N ILE A 264 9.15 8.38 6.90
CA ILE A 264 7.83 8.68 7.45
C ILE A 264 7.90 9.97 8.25
N ASP A 265 7.04 10.92 7.92
CA ASP A 265 6.82 12.12 8.72
C ASP A 265 5.79 11.82 9.81
N ALA A 266 6.27 11.53 11.02
CA ALA A 266 5.44 11.35 12.20
C ALA A 266 5.05 12.71 12.79
N HIS A 267 3.78 13.08 12.66
CA HIS A 267 3.23 14.27 13.30
C HIS A 267 3.03 14.00 14.80
N ILE A 268 3.74 14.77 15.63
CA ILE A 268 3.67 14.72 17.08
C ILE A 268 2.84 15.92 17.53
N GLU A 269 1.69 15.64 18.12
CA GLU A 269 0.83 16.65 18.69
C GLU A 269 1.31 17.05 20.09
N LYS A 270 1.05 18.30 20.48
CA LYS A 270 1.37 18.81 21.82
C LYS A 270 0.65 17.98 22.87
N GLY A 271 1.38 17.62 23.92
CA GLY A 271 0.83 16.89 25.06
C GLY A 271 0.72 15.38 24.87
N MET A 272 1.05 14.83 23.68
CA MET A 272 1.13 13.38 23.45
C MET A 272 1.98 12.69 24.52
N ARG A 273 1.57 11.49 24.96
CA ARG A 273 2.17 10.76 26.08
C ARG A 273 3.15 9.67 25.63
N ASP A 274 4.02 9.25 26.54
CA ASP A 274 4.84 8.05 26.32
C ASP A 274 3.96 6.82 26.06
N GLY A 275 4.34 6.02 25.08
CA GLY A 275 3.61 4.80 24.71
C GLY A 275 2.42 5.01 23.78
N GLU A 276 2.04 6.25 23.45
CA GLU A 276 1.07 6.50 22.37
C GLU A 276 1.61 5.98 21.03
N SER A 277 0.71 5.54 20.14
CA SER A 277 1.08 4.89 18.88
C SER A 277 0.57 5.67 17.67
N LEU A 278 1.42 5.82 16.66
CA LEU A 278 1.12 6.38 15.35
C LEU A 278 1.08 5.24 14.32
N THR A 279 0.00 5.15 13.54
CA THR A 279 -0.20 4.04 12.59
C THR A 279 -0.06 4.55 11.16
N PHE A 280 0.83 3.92 10.40
CA PHE A 280 1.09 4.22 9.00
C PHE A 280 0.70 3.01 8.13
N PRO A 281 -0.45 3.07 7.44
CA PRO A 281 -0.96 1.94 6.68
C PRO A 281 -0.07 1.61 5.48
N ARG A 282 0.08 0.33 5.15
CA ARG A 282 0.81 -0.20 3.99
C ARG A 282 2.30 0.14 3.97
N MET A 283 2.91 0.31 5.15
CA MET A 283 4.32 0.67 5.31
C MET A 283 5.23 -0.51 5.67
N THR A 284 4.70 -1.72 5.76
CA THR A 284 5.50 -2.93 5.96
C THR A 284 6.08 -3.46 4.64
N ASP A 285 6.83 -4.55 4.75
CA ASP A 285 7.31 -5.32 3.60
C ASP A 285 6.21 -5.65 2.59
N GLN A 286 6.48 -5.40 1.31
CA GLN A 286 5.66 -5.86 0.21
C GLN A 286 5.92 -7.33 -0.12
N ARG A 287 4.86 -8.00 -0.58
CA ARG A 287 4.88 -9.34 -1.15
C ARG A 287 4.02 -9.35 -2.43
N PRO A 288 4.38 -10.14 -3.45
CA PRO A 288 3.62 -10.21 -4.69
C PRO A 288 2.14 -10.52 -4.46
N GLY A 289 1.25 -9.66 -4.94
CA GLY A 289 -0.20 -9.86 -4.87
C GLY A 289 -0.81 -9.75 -3.47
N MET A 290 -0.08 -9.20 -2.49
CA MET A 290 -0.58 -8.95 -1.13
C MET A 290 -0.58 -7.45 -0.82
N ILE A 291 -1.55 -7.00 -0.03
CA ILE A 291 -1.55 -5.64 0.52
C ILE A 291 -0.66 -5.61 1.76
N PRO A 292 0.37 -4.76 1.86
CA PRO A 292 1.21 -4.66 3.05
C PRO A 292 0.40 -4.26 4.28
N GLY A 293 0.83 -4.73 5.45
CA GLY A 293 0.30 -4.31 6.74
C GLY A 293 0.71 -2.88 7.11
N SER A 294 0.37 -2.50 8.32
CA SER A 294 0.63 -1.17 8.88
C SER A 294 1.90 -1.14 9.71
N MET A 295 2.64 -0.03 9.64
CA MET A 295 3.73 0.27 10.55
C MET A 295 3.19 1.06 11.75
N ILE A 296 3.27 0.48 12.94
CA ILE A 296 2.81 1.10 14.19
C ILE A 296 4.03 1.59 14.97
N LEU A 297 4.22 2.90 15.01
CA LEU A 297 5.30 3.54 15.75
C LEU A 297 4.83 3.92 17.15
N THR A 298 5.39 3.30 18.18
CA THR A 298 5.14 3.64 19.59
C THR A 298 6.12 4.71 20.05
N LEU A 299 5.61 5.83 20.56
CA LEU A 299 6.45 6.90 21.09
C LEU A 299 7.19 6.41 22.33
N LYS A 300 8.51 6.65 22.36
CA LYS A 300 9.35 6.39 23.53
C LYS A 300 10.13 7.64 23.92
N VAL A 301 9.76 8.19 25.06
CA VAL A 301 10.34 9.44 25.57
C VAL A 301 11.74 9.20 26.10
N ALA A 302 12.71 9.90 25.53
CA ALA A 302 14.08 9.92 26.03
C ALA A 302 14.12 10.63 27.39
N LYS A 303 14.99 10.16 28.28
CA LYS A 303 15.19 10.79 29.58
C LYS A 303 15.76 12.21 29.38
N HIS A 304 15.03 13.21 29.86
CA HIS A 304 15.49 14.59 29.86
C HIS A 304 16.42 14.86 31.06
N PRO A 305 17.47 15.68 30.92
CA PRO A 305 18.46 15.93 31.99
C PRO A 305 17.88 16.66 33.20
N GLU A 306 16.94 17.59 33.00
CA GLU A 306 16.44 18.48 34.07
C GLU A 306 14.99 18.19 34.48
N PHE A 307 14.20 17.59 33.60
CA PHE A 307 12.76 17.49 33.74
C PHE A 307 12.33 16.02 33.66
N GLU A 308 11.35 15.66 34.47
CA GLU A 308 10.70 14.36 34.46
C GLU A 308 9.19 14.60 34.38
N ARG A 309 8.55 14.10 33.32
CA ARG A 309 7.10 14.21 33.16
C ARG A 309 6.38 13.19 34.05
N ARG A 310 5.35 13.64 34.76
CA ARG A 310 4.41 12.78 35.50
C ARG A 310 2.98 13.24 35.23
N GLY A 311 2.25 12.46 34.43
CA GLY A 311 0.95 12.92 33.91
C GLY A 311 1.16 14.15 33.02
N ASP A 312 0.48 15.24 33.34
CA ASP A 312 0.63 16.52 32.64
C ASP A 312 1.51 17.51 33.42
N ASP A 313 2.07 17.07 34.56
CA ASP A 313 2.96 17.86 35.40
C ASP A 313 4.43 17.54 35.09
N LEU A 314 5.30 18.50 35.39
CA LEU A 314 6.75 18.38 35.29
C LEU A 314 7.38 18.37 36.67
N HIS A 315 8.43 17.58 36.82
CA HIS A 315 9.24 17.52 38.03
C HIS A 315 10.68 17.83 37.70
N MET A 316 11.33 18.64 38.54
CA MET A 316 12.77 18.88 38.45
C MET A 316 13.39 18.93 39.83
N ASN A 317 14.70 18.68 39.90
CA ASN A 317 15.48 18.87 41.12
C ASN A 317 16.34 20.11 40.97
N THR A 318 16.37 20.95 41.99
CA THR A 318 17.28 22.09 42.07
C THR A 318 18.11 22.03 43.34
N LYS A 319 19.33 22.54 43.27
CA LYS A 319 20.25 22.59 44.41
C LYS A 319 20.38 24.03 44.88
N VAL A 320 20.23 24.25 46.18
CA VAL A 320 20.41 25.55 46.83
C VAL A 320 21.39 25.42 47.98
N THR A 321 22.18 26.45 48.24
CA THR A 321 23.07 26.50 49.40
C THR A 321 22.28 26.67 50.69
N LEU A 322 22.87 26.29 51.84
CA LEU A 322 22.23 26.54 53.14
C LEU A 322 21.89 28.03 53.35
N ARG A 323 22.74 28.94 52.87
CA ARG A 323 22.47 30.40 52.93
C ARG A 323 21.21 30.76 52.14
N GLU A 324 21.11 30.32 50.90
CA GLU A 324 19.95 30.52 50.03
C GLU A 324 18.68 29.89 50.62
N ALA A 325 18.80 28.71 51.23
CA ALA A 325 17.68 28.05 51.89
C ALA A 325 17.16 28.83 53.11
N LEU A 326 18.02 29.54 53.85
CA LEU A 326 17.62 30.31 55.04
C LEU A 326 17.15 31.73 54.73
N LEU A 327 17.75 32.38 53.73
CA LEU A 327 17.51 33.81 53.42
C LEU A 327 16.55 34.04 52.25
N GLY A 328 16.11 32.96 51.60
CA GLY A 328 15.38 33.03 50.34
C GLY A 328 16.31 32.98 49.13
N TRP A 329 15.75 32.54 48.00
CA TRP A 329 16.47 32.32 46.76
C TRP A 329 15.56 32.43 45.55
N THR A 330 16.15 32.85 44.44
CA THR A 330 15.52 32.90 43.12
C THR A 330 16.52 32.38 42.10
N LYS A 331 16.07 31.50 41.21
CA LYS A 331 16.83 31.01 40.06
C LYS A 331 15.97 31.06 38.81
N THR A 332 16.61 31.27 37.67
CA THR A 332 15.96 31.21 36.37
C THR A 332 16.25 29.87 35.72
N VAL A 333 15.20 29.18 35.27
CA VAL A 333 15.28 27.92 34.54
C VAL A 333 14.77 28.15 33.13
N ARG A 334 15.43 27.55 32.14
CA ARG A 334 14.97 27.59 30.75
C ARG A 334 14.02 26.42 30.50
N HIS A 335 12.80 26.73 30.07
CA HIS A 335 11.78 25.74 29.72
C HIS A 335 12.04 25.13 28.33
N MET A 336 11.23 24.15 27.95
CA MET A 336 11.36 23.32 26.74
C MET A 336 11.07 24.05 25.43
N ASP A 337 10.32 25.15 25.46
CA ASP A 337 10.12 26.08 24.33
C ASP A 337 11.17 27.22 24.32
N GLY A 338 12.05 27.25 25.31
CA GLY A 338 13.10 28.24 25.48
C GLY A 338 12.71 29.49 26.28
N HIS A 339 11.47 29.64 26.75
CA HIS A 339 11.13 30.73 27.67
C HIS A 339 11.77 30.50 29.05
N THR A 340 11.86 31.57 29.85
CA THR A 340 12.52 31.53 31.16
C THR A 340 11.51 31.59 32.29
N VAL A 341 11.59 30.64 33.21
CA VAL A 341 10.76 30.55 34.41
C VAL A 341 11.60 30.93 35.63
N GLU A 342 11.08 31.87 36.44
CA GLU A 342 11.66 32.17 37.74
C GLU A 342 11.10 31.22 38.79
N ILE A 343 12.01 30.49 39.44
CA ILE A 343 11.70 29.57 40.53
C ILE A 343 12.36 30.08 41.81
N GLY A 344 11.65 30.03 42.93
CA GLY A 344 12.20 30.54 44.19
C GLY A 344 11.18 30.72 45.29
N THR A 345 11.67 31.15 46.44
CA THR A 345 10.87 31.60 47.57
C THR A 345 11.70 32.54 48.44
N ASP A 346 11.04 33.55 49.01
CA ASP A 346 11.66 34.46 49.99
C ASP A 346 11.68 33.88 51.41
N SER A 347 11.08 32.70 51.61
CA SER A 347 10.94 32.05 52.91
C SER A 347 11.96 30.94 53.14
N VAL A 348 12.13 30.55 54.41
CA VAL A 348 13.01 29.42 54.76
C VAL A 348 12.56 28.15 54.05
N THR A 349 13.46 27.60 53.23
CA THR A 349 13.24 26.37 52.45
C THR A 349 13.75 25.15 53.21
N LYS A 350 12.87 24.19 53.47
CA LYS A 350 13.23 22.92 54.11
C LYS A 350 13.95 22.00 53.11
N PRO A 351 14.87 21.12 53.57
CA PRO A 351 15.42 20.06 52.73
C PRO A 351 14.32 19.20 52.09
N PHE A 352 14.43 18.96 50.78
CA PHE A 352 13.47 18.22 49.95
C PHE A 352 12.08 18.85 49.86
N GLN A 353 11.91 20.11 50.27
CA GLN A 353 10.69 20.85 50.03
C GLN A 353 10.40 20.92 48.53
N VAL A 354 9.13 20.72 48.18
CA VAL A 354 8.66 20.85 46.80
C VAL A 354 7.94 22.18 46.66
N ILE A 355 8.41 22.99 45.72
CA ILE A 355 7.78 24.26 45.34
C ILE A 355 6.98 24.00 44.06
N LYS A 356 5.71 24.44 44.05
CA LYS A 356 4.82 24.33 42.90
C LYS A 356 4.81 25.66 42.14
N VAL A 357 5.13 25.62 40.86
CA VAL A 357 5.02 26.74 39.93
C VAL A 357 3.85 26.47 39.00
N ARG A 358 2.84 27.33 39.05
CA ARG A 358 1.57 27.08 38.37
C ARG A 358 1.66 27.34 36.87
N GLY A 359 1.09 26.44 36.07
CA GLY A 359 1.00 26.62 34.61
C GLY A 359 2.32 26.36 33.86
N GLU A 360 3.32 25.82 34.53
CA GLU A 360 4.65 25.55 33.96
C GLU A 360 4.92 24.05 33.71
N GLY A 361 3.86 23.23 33.67
CA GLY A 361 3.92 21.80 33.36
C GLY A 361 3.86 21.50 31.86
N MET A 362 3.43 20.29 31.48
CA MET A 362 3.22 19.92 30.08
C MET A 362 1.91 20.50 29.53
N PRO A 363 1.80 20.76 28.22
CA PRO A 363 0.52 21.08 27.60
C PRO A 363 -0.45 19.89 27.71
N LEU A 364 -1.73 20.19 27.95
CA LEU A 364 -2.77 19.17 28.03
C LEU A 364 -3.09 18.64 26.62
N ARG A 365 -3.37 17.33 26.54
CA ARG A 365 -3.65 16.64 25.26
C ARG A 365 -4.89 17.17 24.55
N ASP A 366 -5.95 17.44 25.31
CA ASP A 366 -7.26 17.85 24.80
C ASP A 366 -7.39 19.38 24.66
N ASP A 367 -6.64 20.14 25.46
CA ASP A 367 -6.54 21.60 25.38
C ASP A 367 -5.07 22.04 25.45
N PRO A 368 -4.39 22.13 24.29
CA PRO A 368 -2.98 22.52 24.23
C PRO A 368 -2.68 23.97 24.67
N SER A 369 -3.71 24.78 24.98
CA SER A 369 -3.53 26.12 25.54
C SER A 369 -3.42 26.10 27.07
N ALA A 370 -3.87 25.01 27.70
CA ALA A 370 -3.75 24.78 29.11
C ALA A 370 -2.49 23.93 29.40
N PHE A 371 -1.86 24.22 30.53
CA PHE A 371 -0.64 23.56 30.99
C PHE A 371 -0.84 22.99 32.39
N GLY A 372 -0.17 21.88 32.69
CA GLY A 372 -0.02 21.38 34.05
C GLY A 372 0.91 22.28 34.87
N ASP A 373 1.45 21.74 35.96
CA ASP A 373 2.30 22.49 36.88
C ASP A 373 3.73 21.93 36.95
N LEU A 374 4.68 22.79 37.33
CA LEU A 374 6.06 22.40 37.60
C LEU A 374 6.29 22.24 39.10
N TYR A 375 6.79 21.07 39.50
CA TYR A 375 7.16 20.73 40.87
C TYR A 375 8.68 20.69 41.00
N VAL A 376 9.21 21.68 41.70
CA VAL A 376 10.65 21.84 41.93
C VAL A 376 11.01 21.27 43.30
N LYS A 377 11.72 20.15 43.33
CA LYS A 377 12.25 19.57 44.56
C LYS A 377 13.59 20.22 44.90
N VAL A 378 13.69 20.77 46.10
CA VAL A 378 14.87 21.54 46.54
C VAL A 378 15.81 20.68 47.38
N GLU A 379 17.04 20.50 46.92
CA GLU A 379 18.13 19.86 47.66
C GLU A 379 19.02 20.92 48.30
N VAL A 380 19.10 20.91 49.64
CA VAL A 380 19.92 21.88 50.38
C VAL A 380 21.35 21.35 50.53
N MET A 381 22.28 22.10 49.96
CA MET A 381 23.71 21.83 49.99
C MET A 381 24.34 22.48 51.24
N PHE A 382 24.82 21.65 52.15
CA PHE A 382 25.55 22.10 53.33
C PHE A 382 27.02 22.41 52.98
N PRO A 383 27.62 23.44 53.62
CA PRO A 383 29.05 23.69 53.50
C PRO A 383 29.84 22.51 54.06
N ARG A 384 31.00 22.19 53.46
CA ARG A 384 31.84 21.07 53.90
C ARG A 384 32.48 21.30 55.28
N ALA A 385 32.73 22.57 55.62
CA ALA A 385 33.29 23.01 56.90
C ALA A 385 32.86 24.46 57.18
N LEU A 386 32.95 24.87 58.44
CA LEU A 386 32.74 26.24 58.90
C LEU A 386 33.99 26.72 59.65
N SER A 387 34.33 28.00 59.54
CA SER A 387 35.37 28.60 60.38
C SER A 387 34.88 28.77 61.82
N GLY A 388 35.81 28.88 62.79
CA GLY A 388 35.43 29.12 64.19
C GLY A 388 34.55 30.37 64.36
N SER A 389 34.90 31.46 63.66
CA SER A 389 34.08 32.68 63.64
C SER A 389 32.67 32.48 63.07
N GLN A 390 32.49 31.61 62.08
CA GLN A 390 31.18 31.30 61.51
C GLN A 390 30.34 30.45 62.47
N GLN A 391 30.97 29.53 63.20
CA GLN A 391 30.28 28.72 64.21
C GLN A 391 29.76 29.59 65.34
N ASP A 392 30.58 30.52 65.85
CA ASP A 392 30.19 31.46 66.91
C ASP A 392 29.00 32.34 66.49
N GLN A 393 29.01 32.83 65.23
CA GLN A 393 27.92 33.63 64.68
C GLN A 393 26.62 32.84 64.49
N ILE A 394 26.71 31.58 64.05
CA ILE A 394 25.51 30.74 63.89
C ILE A 394 24.93 30.39 65.26
N ALA A 395 25.78 30.09 66.25
CA ALA A 395 25.36 29.77 67.60
C ALA A 395 24.55 30.91 68.24
N SER A 396 24.91 32.18 68.00
CA SER A 396 24.19 33.34 68.55
C SER A 396 22.87 33.67 67.84
N ILE A 397 22.68 33.20 66.59
CA ILE A 397 21.45 33.42 65.82
C ILE A 397 20.36 32.40 66.18
N PHE A 398 20.74 31.17 66.54
CA PHE A 398 19.82 30.07 66.83
C PHE A 398 19.70 29.71 68.32
N SER A 399 20.36 30.47 69.20
CA SER A 399 20.17 30.47 70.66
C SER A 399 18.98 31.33 71.06
#